data_AF-A0AAD2YWT1-F1
#
_entry.id   AF-A0AAD2YWT1-F1
#
_cell.length_a   1.000
_cell.length_b   1.000
_cell.length_c   1.000
_cell.angle_alpha   90.00
_cell.angle_beta   90.00
_cell.angle_gamma   90.00
#
_symmetry.space_group_name_H-M   'P 1'
#
loop_
_entity.id
_entity.type
_entity.pdbx_description
1 polymer ?
#
loop_
_entity_poly.entity_id
_entity_poly.type
_entity_poly.pdbx_seq_one_letter_code
_entity_poly.pdbx_strand_id
1 'polypeptide(L)'
;MKVISMKFIFILTIIALAAVFFWSEDKGPACYQVSDEQARTFVKNDYLQRMKRWDNDVQLLGTEIPKITWEKIERSLTDVEDEKTLLVPFKAEGPEGKRMYYGIYHCEEGYVEYAND
;
A
#
# COMPACT_ATOMS: atom_id res chain seq x y z
N MET A 1 7.65 50.13 5.48
CA MET A 1 8.42 48.91 5.14
C MET A 1 8.97 48.32 6.44
N LYS A 2 8.45 47.18 6.90
CA LYS A 2 8.96 46.54 8.12
C LYS A 2 10.27 45.83 7.78
N VAL A 3 11.38 46.37 8.29
CA VAL A 3 12.71 45.75 8.16
C VAL A 3 12.71 44.51 9.05
N ILE A 4 12.55 43.33 8.46
CA ILE A 4 12.70 42.06 9.18
C ILE A 4 14.18 41.96 9.55
N SER A 5 14.48 41.97 10.85
CA SER A 5 15.87 41.91 11.32
C SER A 5 16.53 40.61 10.84
N MET A 6 17.78 40.72 10.37
CA MET A 6 18.55 39.61 9.80
C MET A 6 18.65 38.39 10.73
N LYS A 7 18.54 38.61 12.04
CA LYS A 7 18.47 37.53 13.05
C LYS A 7 17.19 36.69 12.91
N PHE A 8 16.05 37.32 12.61
CA PHE A 8 14.79 36.60 12.39
C PHE A 8 14.83 35.76 11.12
N ILE A 9 15.48 36.26 10.05
CA ILE A 9 15.67 35.48 8.83
C ILE A 9 16.52 34.24 9.13
N PHE A 10 17.62 34.42 9.87
CA PHE A 10 18.52 33.32 10.24
C PHE A 10 17.82 32.25 11.10
N ILE A 11 17.01 32.68 12.06
CA ILE A 11 16.21 31.77 12.91
C ILE A 11 15.19 31.01 12.07
N LEU A 12 14.47 31.68 11.16
CA LEU A 12 13.48 31.02 10.29
C LEU A 12 14.12 29.99 9.36
N THR A 13 15.31 30.28 8.81
CA THR A 13 16.05 29.28 8.02
C THR A 13 16.50 28.07 8.84
N ILE A 14 16.93 28.26 10.08
CA ILE A 14 17.30 27.14 10.96
C ILE A 14 16.07 26.27 11.28
N ILE A 15 14.92 26.90 11.58
CA ILE A 15 13.67 26.18 11.84
C ILE A 15 13.21 25.42 10.60
N ALA A 16 13.28 26.03 9.40
CA ALA A 16 12.92 25.37 8.16
C ALA A 16 13.85 24.18 7.84
N LEU A 17 15.17 24.34 8.06
CA LEU A 17 16.13 23.23 7.92
C LEU A 17 15.83 22.12 8.92
N ALA A 18 15.61 22.45 10.19
CA ALA A 18 15.24 21.47 11.21
C ALA A 18 13.94 20.74 10.83
N ALA A 19 12.92 21.45 10.33
CA ALA A 19 11.68 20.81 9.89
C ALA A 19 11.90 19.83 8.73
N VAL A 20 12.80 20.12 7.79
CA VAL A 20 13.17 19.18 6.71
C VAL A 20 13.96 17.99 7.24
N PHE A 21 14.91 18.20 8.15
CA PHE A 21 15.73 17.13 8.71
C PHE A 21 14.98 16.23 9.70
N PHE A 22 14.03 16.78 10.45
CA PHE A 22 13.20 16.07 11.43
C PHE A 22 11.82 15.71 10.89
N TRP A 23 11.58 15.87 9.59
CA TRP A 23 10.39 15.30 8.97
C TRP A 23 10.58 13.79 8.92
N SER A 24 10.07 13.08 9.93
CA SER A 24 9.89 11.65 9.84
C SER A 24 8.84 11.39 8.78
N GLU A 25 9.20 10.66 7.74
CA GLU A 25 8.22 10.04 6.86
C GLU A 25 7.38 9.11 7.74
N ASP A 26 6.08 9.38 7.86
CA ASP A 26 5.16 8.54 8.61
C ASP A 26 5.10 7.18 7.91
N LYS A 27 5.97 6.26 8.35
CA LYS A 27 6.00 4.91 7.84
C LYS A 27 4.80 4.13 8.38
N GLY A 28 4.20 3.34 7.51
CA GLY A 28 3.25 2.30 7.87
C GLY A 28 3.87 1.23 8.78
N PRO A 29 3.06 0.27 9.27
CA PRO A 29 3.54 -0.80 10.13
C PRO A 29 4.52 -1.72 9.38
N ALA A 30 5.47 -2.29 10.11
CA ALA A 30 6.32 -3.35 9.55
C ALA A 30 5.46 -4.59 9.23
N CYS A 31 5.81 -5.34 8.18
CA CYS A 31 4.96 -6.45 7.71
C CYS A 31 4.74 -7.57 8.73
N TYR A 32 5.72 -7.84 9.60
CA TYR A 32 5.56 -8.83 10.68
C TYR A 32 4.53 -8.41 11.74
N GLN A 33 4.17 -7.13 11.80
CA GLN A 33 3.14 -6.59 12.70
C GLN A 33 1.75 -6.60 12.06
N VAL A 34 1.67 -6.78 10.74
CA VAL A 34 0.42 -6.82 9.99
C VAL A 34 -0.12 -8.25 9.99
N SER A 35 -1.32 -8.46 10.52
CA SER A 35 -1.99 -9.76 10.45
C SER A 35 -2.47 -10.09 9.03
N ASP A 36 -2.73 -11.37 8.75
CA ASP A 36 -3.28 -11.79 7.47
C ASP A 36 -4.64 -11.13 7.17
N GLU A 37 -5.47 -10.91 8.18
CA GLU A 37 -6.76 -10.22 8.02
C GLU A 37 -6.57 -8.75 7.64
N GLN A 38 -5.60 -8.07 8.27
CA GLN A 38 -5.27 -6.68 7.95
C GLN A 38 -4.73 -6.57 6.52
N ALA A 39 -3.81 -7.46 6.13
CA ALA A 39 -3.26 -7.51 4.77
C ALA A 39 -4.35 -7.74 3.72
N ARG A 40 -5.23 -8.74 3.95
CA ARG A 40 -6.38 -9.03 3.07
C ARG A 40 -7.32 -7.84 2.95
N THR A 41 -7.62 -7.18 4.06
CA THR A 41 -8.51 -6.01 4.07
C THR A 41 -7.91 -4.85 3.29
N PHE A 42 -6.61 -4.58 3.49
CA PHE A 42 -5.90 -3.53 2.77
C PHE A 42 -5.90 -3.80 1.25
N VAL A 43 -5.45 -4.98 0.86
CA VAL A 43 -5.38 -5.41 -0.56
C VAL A 43 -6.75 -5.42 -1.22
N LYS A 44 -7.81 -5.84 -0.52
CA LYS A 44 -9.18 -5.79 -1.05
C LYS A 44 -9.63 -4.36 -1.33
N ASN A 45 -9.40 -3.46 -0.40
CA ASN A 45 -9.83 -2.07 -0.54
C ASN A 45 -9.08 -1.37 -1.66
N ASP A 46 -7.75 -1.55 -1.74
CA ASP A 46 -6.94 -1.00 -2.83
C ASP A 46 -7.36 -1.61 -4.19
N TYR A 47 -7.54 -2.94 -4.26
CA TYR A 47 -7.94 -3.63 -5.49
C TYR A 47 -9.29 -3.12 -6.01
N LEU A 48 -10.32 -3.07 -5.16
CA LEU A 48 -11.65 -2.59 -5.58
C LEU A 48 -11.64 -1.11 -5.96
N GLN A 49 -10.75 -0.30 -5.37
CA GLN A 49 -10.55 1.09 -5.79
C GLN A 49 -9.90 1.17 -7.18
N ARG A 50 -8.95 0.29 -7.49
CA ARG A 50 -8.26 0.24 -8.79
C ARG A 50 -9.08 -0.40 -9.90
N MET A 51 -9.92 -1.38 -9.59
CA MET A 51 -10.83 -2.04 -10.55
C MET A 51 -11.67 -1.03 -11.33
N LYS A 52 -12.08 0.08 -10.69
CA LYS A 52 -12.78 1.20 -11.34
C LYS A 52 -12.02 1.87 -12.48
N ARG A 53 -10.72 1.58 -12.63
CA ARG A 53 -9.81 2.14 -13.64
C ARG A 53 -9.22 1.06 -14.56
N TRP A 54 -9.44 -0.21 -14.26
CA TRP A 54 -8.86 -1.33 -15.00
C TRP A 54 -9.90 -1.97 -15.92
N ASP A 55 -10.28 -1.23 -16.97
CA ASP A 55 -11.39 -1.60 -17.87
C ASP A 55 -11.27 -3.01 -18.46
N ASN A 56 -10.05 -3.46 -18.77
CA ASN A 56 -9.82 -4.81 -19.31
C ASN A 56 -10.21 -5.90 -18.32
N ASP A 57 -9.87 -5.73 -17.04
CA ASP A 57 -10.16 -6.72 -16.00
C ASP A 57 -11.65 -6.68 -15.63
N VAL A 58 -12.27 -5.49 -15.66
CA VAL A 58 -13.72 -5.35 -15.52
C VAL A 58 -14.45 -6.08 -16.64
N GLN A 59 -14.00 -5.96 -17.89
CA GLN A 59 -14.59 -6.69 -19.03
C GLN A 59 -14.39 -8.20 -18.91
N LEU A 60 -13.20 -8.64 -18.52
CA LEU A 60 -12.87 -10.06 -18.37
C LEU A 60 -13.68 -10.73 -17.24
N LEU A 61 -13.90 -10.01 -16.13
CA LEU A 61 -14.67 -10.52 -15.00
C LEU A 61 -16.18 -10.26 -15.17
N GLY A 62 -16.56 -9.27 -15.95
CA GLY A 62 -17.95 -8.82 -16.12
C GLY A 62 -18.49 -8.01 -14.94
N THR A 63 -17.63 -7.46 -14.09
CA THR A 63 -18.01 -6.68 -12.90
C THR A 63 -16.85 -5.84 -12.37
N GLU A 64 -17.16 -4.66 -11.84
CA GLU A 64 -16.21 -3.84 -11.08
C GLU A 64 -16.04 -4.32 -9.62
N ILE A 65 -16.96 -5.17 -9.15
CA ILE A 65 -17.01 -5.65 -7.77
C ILE A 65 -17.00 -7.18 -7.79
N PRO A 66 -15.87 -7.81 -8.16
CA PRO A 66 -15.78 -9.26 -8.17
C PRO A 66 -15.82 -9.81 -6.74
N LYS A 67 -16.31 -11.04 -6.61
CA LYS A 67 -16.17 -11.82 -5.38
C LYS A 67 -14.71 -12.19 -5.21
N ILE A 68 -14.13 -11.89 -4.06
CA ILE A 68 -12.73 -12.21 -3.73
C ILE A 68 -12.68 -13.48 -2.88
N THR A 69 -11.89 -14.46 -3.29
CA THR A 69 -11.54 -15.63 -2.49
C THR A 69 -10.05 -15.65 -2.21
N TRP A 70 -9.68 -15.87 -0.95
CA TRP A 70 -8.29 -15.74 -0.48
C TRP A 70 -7.57 -17.08 -0.51
N GLU A 71 -6.32 -17.07 -0.93
CA GLU A 71 -5.41 -18.18 -0.70
C GLU A 71 -4.58 -17.94 0.58
N LYS A 72 -3.72 -18.90 0.90
CA LYS A 72 -2.84 -18.81 2.06
C LYS A 72 -1.77 -17.75 1.79
N ILE A 73 -1.56 -16.86 2.76
CA ILE A 73 -0.43 -15.93 2.74
C ILE A 73 0.77 -16.72 3.27
N GLU A 74 1.76 -16.94 2.42
CA GLU A 74 3.03 -17.52 2.87
C GLU A 74 3.88 -16.41 3.48
N ARG A 75 4.44 -16.69 4.66
CA ARG A 75 5.34 -15.78 5.38
C ARG A 75 6.59 -16.52 5.77
N SER A 76 7.69 -15.79 5.84
CA SER A 76 8.92 -16.27 6.43
C SER A 76 8.67 -16.63 7.90
N LEU A 77 9.25 -17.74 8.34
CA LEU A 77 9.23 -18.17 9.73
C LEU A 77 10.48 -17.72 10.50
N THR A 78 11.48 -17.23 9.77
CA THR A 78 12.75 -16.70 10.29
C THR A 78 12.96 -15.28 9.76
N ASP A 79 13.67 -14.44 10.49
CA ASP A 79 14.03 -13.09 10.05
C ASP A 79 12.82 -12.25 9.58
N VAL A 80 11.68 -12.37 10.29
CA VAL A 80 10.41 -11.72 9.95
C VAL A 80 10.50 -10.19 9.89
N GLU A 81 11.48 -9.60 10.57
CA GLU A 81 11.75 -8.16 10.54
C GLU A 81 12.31 -7.68 9.20
N ASP A 82 12.91 -8.59 8.42
CA ASP A 82 13.43 -8.31 7.08
C ASP A 82 12.34 -8.36 6.00
N GLU A 83 11.14 -8.88 6.32
CA GLU A 83 10.00 -8.85 5.40
C GLU A 83 9.51 -7.42 5.17
N LYS A 84 9.80 -6.88 3.98
CA LYS A 84 9.31 -5.56 3.54
C LYS A 84 7.99 -5.63 2.80
N THR A 85 7.60 -6.81 2.33
CA THR A 85 6.39 -7.02 1.56
C THR A 85 5.65 -8.29 1.97
N LEU A 86 4.32 -8.25 1.92
CA LEU A 86 3.47 -9.45 2.03
C LEU A 86 2.89 -9.81 0.66
N LEU A 87 3.10 -11.05 0.23
CA LEU A 87 2.44 -11.59 -0.95
C LEU A 87 1.05 -12.09 -0.58
N VAL A 88 0.01 -11.42 -1.08
CA VAL A 88 -1.39 -11.71 -0.78
C VAL A 88 -2.07 -12.31 -2.01
N PRO A 89 -2.09 -13.66 -2.14
CA PRO A 89 -2.74 -14.34 -3.26
C PRO A 89 -4.27 -14.37 -3.11
N PHE A 90 -4.98 -14.05 -4.18
CA PHE A 90 -6.44 -14.11 -4.22
C PHE A 90 -6.99 -14.35 -5.63
N LYS A 91 -8.21 -14.89 -5.70
CA LYS A 91 -8.97 -15.00 -6.94
C LYS A 91 -10.09 -13.97 -6.94
N ALA A 92 -10.22 -13.26 -8.05
CA ALA A 92 -11.36 -12.41 -8.35
C ALA A 92 -12.31 -13.16 -9.28
N GLU A 93 -13.57 -13.29 -8.87
CA GLU A 93 -14.62 -14.02 -9.59
C GLU A 93 -15.77 -13.08 -9.93
N GLY A 94 -16.13 -13.01 -11.21
CA GLY A 94 -17.30 -12.29 -11.70
C GLY A 94 -18.17 -13.19 -12.58
N PRO A 95 -19.27 -12.65 -13.14
CA PRO A 95 -20.19 -13.43 -13.97
C PRO A 95 -19.54 -13.97 -15.26
N GLU A 96 -18.57 -13.26 -15.84
CA GLU A 96 -17.96 -13.62 -17.13
C GLU A 96 -16.66 -14.42 -16.99
N GLY A 97 -16.07 -14.44 -15.79
CA GLY A 97 -14.79 -15.09 -15.61
C GLY A 97 -14.23 -15.04 -14.20
N LYS A 98 -13.05 -15.64 -14.06
CA LYS A 98 -12.24 -15.62 -12.85
C LYS A 98 -10.78 -15.36 -13.20
N ARG A 99 -10.06 -14.67 -12.32
CA ARG A 99 -8.64 -14.40 -12.49
C ARG A 99 -7.88 -14.51 -11.18
N MET A 100 -6.65 -15.03 -11.25
CA MET A 100 -5.73 -15.12 -10.12
C MET A 100 -4.88 -13.85 -10.05
N TYR A 101 -4.71 -13.32 -8.85
CA TYR A 101 -3.88 -12.16 -8.57
C TYR A 101 -2.97 -12.40 -7.38
N TYR A 102 -1.85 -11.70 -7.41
CA TYR A 102 -0.89 -11.60 -6.34
C TYR A 102 -0.74 -10.13 -5.96
N GLY A 103 -1.37 -9.73 -4.84
CA GLY A 103 -1.18 -8.40 -4.28
C GLY A 103 0.12 -8.36 -3.47
N ILE A 104 1.12 -7.65 -3.95
CA ILE A 104 2.41 -7.43 -3.27
C ILE A 104 2.22 -6.18 -2.40
N TYR A 105 1.95 -6.38 -1.11
CA TYR A 105 1.68 -5.28 -0.18
C TYR A 105 2.97 -4.81 0.49
N HIS A 106 3.38 -3.58 0.22
CA HIS A 106 4.50 -2.88 0.85
C HIS A 106 4.01 -2.21 2.14
N CYS A 107 4.26 -2.83 3.29
CA CYS A 107 3.58 -2.47 4.54
C CYS A 107 4.04 -1.11 5.13
N GLU A 108 5.35 -0.83 5.06
CA GLU A 108 5.92 0.44 5.54
C GLU A 108 5.52 1.60 4.60
N GLU A 109 5.44 1.35 3.30
CA GLU A 109 5.15 2.37 2.30
C GLU A 109 3.65 2.53 2.02
N GLY A 110 2.81 1.56 2.43
CA GLY A 110 1.36 1.65 2.35
C GLY A 110 0.79 1.56 0.93
N TYR A 111 1.39 0.77 0.03
CA TYR A 111 0.85 0.55 -1.32
C TYR A 111 0.90 -0.91 -1.76
N VAL A 112 0.13 -1.23 -2.80
CA VAL A 112 0.05 -2.58 -3.39
C VAL A 112 0.46 -2.55 -4.86
N GLU A 113 1.29 -3.50 -5.26
CA GLU A 113 1.52 -3.87 -6.66
C GLU A 113 0.77 -5.16 -6.98
N TYR A 114 0.35 -5.34 -8.23
CA TYR A 114 -0.42 -6.52 -8.63
C TYR A 114 0.29 -7.23 -9.77
N ALA A 115 0.53 -8.53 -9.56
CA ALA A 115 0.83 -9.46 -10.63
C ALA A 115 -0.36 -10.40 -10.84
N ASN A 116 -0.48 -10.97 -12.03
CA ASN A 116 -1.51 -11.94 -12.35
C ASN A 116 -0.94 -13.06 -13.23
N ASP A 117 -1.61 -14.21 -13.19
CA ASP A 117 -1.40 -15.32 -14.12
C ASP A 117 -2.21 -15.14 -15.42
#